data_AF-A0ABD1PCK5-F1
#
_entry.id   AF-A0ABD1PCK5-F1
#
_cell.length_a   1.000
_cell.length_b   1.000
_cell.length_c   1.000
_cell.angle_alpha   90.00
_cell.angle_beta   90.00
_cell.angle_gamma   90.00
#
_symmetry.space_group_name_H-M   'P 1'
#
loop_
_entity.id
_entity.type
_entity.pdbx_description
1 polymer ?
#
loop_
_entity_poly.entity_id
_entity_poly.type
_entity_poly.pdbx_seq_one_letter_code
_entity_poly.pdbx_strand_id
1 'polypeptide(L)'
;MEFLTLEAEARVIGDSAPEETYFGTFDKKIGQFVFLEGADPVMVQSAFHCGLIKMITPGDDLEEVKLLDEGLFQSIKDFKKFVIKDQTTRLILKFNSTIPFWDKKEILFKGCHHIQIRTVQEVLLDRPVEGEPTEVDNNILQDWRALSYQRILTTLKTFDRNSKVKVNHSSRFILMTSRTSATISIEGIKTICRFEEKFYSLINALASYDGHLCKSLKSSLGKYHDCQLCQTDKTPQKEKESSSSDQEKGKEMADKAFSDSD
;
A
#
# COMPACT_ATOMS: atom_id res chain seq x y z
N MET A 1 4.08 -14.88 4.98
CA MET A 1 4.46 -15.47 6.28
C MET A 1 5.54 -14.61 6.95
N GLU A 2 6.62 -14.31 6.24
CA GLU A 2 7.66 -13.35 6.65
C GLU A 2 7.11 -11.97 7.08
N PHE A 3 6.15 -11.40 6.33
CA PHE A 3 5.51 -10.14 6.71
C PHE A 3 4.96 -10.12 8.14
N LEU A 4 4.17 -11.14 8.54
CA LEU A 4 3.52 -11.14 9.86
C LEU A 4 4.55 -11.30 10.98
N THR A 5 5.61 -12.08 10.74
CA THR A 5 6.72 -12.23 11.68
C THR A 5 7.44 -10.90 11.89
N LEU A 6 7.83 -10.23 10.81
CA LEU A 6 8.54 -8.95 10.87
C LEU A 6 7.67 -7.82 11.42
N GLU A 7 6.37 -7.82 11.11
CA GLU A 7 5.42 -6.84 11.62
C GLU A 7 5.21 -6.99 13.13
N ALA A 8 5.12 -8.23 13.63
CA ALA A 8 5.05 -8.50 15.05
C ALA A 8 6.35 -8.09 15.77
N GLU A 9 7.52 -8.38 15.19
CA GLU A 9 8.80 -7.92 15.71
C GLU A 9 8.84 -6.38 15.81
N ALA A 10 8.45 -5.68 14.73
CA ALA A 10 8.41 -4.22 14.68
C ALA A 10 7.49 -3.56 15.71
N ARG A 11 6.52 -4.29 16.30
CA ARG A 11 5.67 -3.77 17.39
C ARG A 11 6.33 -3.84 18.75
N VAL A 12 7.09 -4.92 18.97
CA VAL A 12 7.58 -5.30 20.29
C VAL A 12 9.02 -4.83 20.51
N ILE A 13 9.80 -4.66 19.44
CA ILE A 13 11.22 -4.28 19.51
C ILE A 13 11.43 -2.78 19.80
N GLY A 14 10.72 -2.24 20.80
CA GLY A 14 10.82 -0.86 21.25
C GLY A 14 12.20 -0.52 21.84
N ASP A 15 12.26 -0.05 23.08
CA ASP A 15 13.54 0.35 23.71
C ASP A 15 14.44 -0.85 24.09
N SER A 16 13.94 -2.07 23.95
CA SER A 16 14.64 -3.33 24.25
C SER A 16 15.48 -3.89 23.09
N ALA A 17 15.60 -3.15 21.98
CA ALA A 17 16.39 -3.56 20.81
C ALA A 17 17.84 -3.91 21.19
N PRO A 18 18.35 -5.11 20.83
CA PRO A 18 19.69 -5.59 21.25
C PRO A 18 20.87 -4.77 20.70
N GLU A 19 20.63 -3.91 19.71
CA GLU A 19 21.65 -3.12 19.02
C GLU A 19 21.06 -1.74 18.68
N GLU A 20 21.83 -0.67 18.87
CA GLU A 20 21.45 0.73 18.60
C GLU A 20 21.18 1.03 17.10
N THR A 21 21.02 -0.02 16.28
CA THR A 21 21.02 0.03 14.81
C THR A 21 19.61 0.03 14.22
N TYR A 22 18.57 -0.41 14.94
CA TYR A 22 17.18 -0.25 14.52
C TYR A 22 16.19 -0.33 15.69
N PHE A 23 14.97 0.16 15.49
CA PHE A 23 13.88 0.01 16.45
C PHE A 23 12.52 -0.07 15.76
N GLY A 24 11.55 -0.63 16.48
CA GLY A 24 10.16 -0.74 16.07
C GLY A 24 9.37 0.54 16.28
N THR A 25 8.42 0.83 15.39
CA THR A 25 7.46 1.93 15.56
C THR A 25 6.06 1.51 15.22
N PHE A 26 5.13 1.91 16.09
CA PHE A 26 3.73 1.63 15.93
C PHE A 26 2.98 2.90 15.52
N ASP A 27 2.84 3.12 14.21
CA ASP A 27 2.12 4.26 13.65
C ASP A 27 0.86 3.76 12.94
N LYS A 28 -0.31 4.23 13.39
CA LYS A 28 -1.62 3.96 12.73
C LYS A 28 -1.88 2.47 12.49
N LYS A 29 -1.71 1.65 13.54
CA LYS A 29 -2.09 0.23 13.62
C LYS A 29 -1.17 -0.79 12.93
N ILE A 30 -0.05 -0.39 12.33
CA ILE A 30 0.92 -1.31 11.70
C ILE A 30 2.30 -1.06 12.29
N GLY A 31 2.98 -2.10 12.73
CA GLY A 31 4.39 -2.07 13.14
C GLY A 31 5.29 -1.79 11.94
N GLN A 32 6.22 -0.87 12.09
CA GLN A 32 7.20 -0.51 11.06
C GLN A 32 8.60 -0.41 11.68
N PHE A 33 9.64 -0.39 10.87
CA PHE A 33 11.01 -0.24 11.31
C PHE A 33 11.58 1.14 11.01
N VAL A 34 12.39 1.62 11.94
CA VAL A 34 13.35 2.69 11.71
C VAL A 34 14.74 2.07 11.78
N PHE A 35 15.46 2.12 10.67
CA PHE A 35 16.84 1.64 10.56
C PHE A 35 17.83 2.80 10.66
N LEU A 36 18.91 2.58 11.39
CA LEU A 36 19.98 3.53 11.68
C LEU A 36 21.30 3.00 11.12
N GLU A 37 22.35 3.81 11.28
CA GLU A 37 23.71 3.44 10.91
C GLU A 37 24.13 2.13 11.60
N GLY A 38 24.68 1.20 10.82
CA GLY A 38 25.09 -0.13 11.28
C GLY A 38 24.00 -1.20 11.20
N ALA A 39 22.78 -0.89 10.74
CA ALA A 39 21.73 -1.89 10.58
C ALA A 39 22.12 -2.99 9.59
N ASP A 40 21.75 -4.24 9.88
CA ASP A 40 21.98 -5.36 8.98
C ASP A 40 21.24 -5.15 7.64
N PRO A 41 21.96 -5.05 6.51
CA PRO A 41 21.37 -4.85 5.19
C PRO A 41 20.40 -5.97 4.78
N VAL A 42 20.55 -7.19 5.31
CA VAL A 42 19.63 -8.30 5.03
C VAL A 42 18.28 -8.05 5.70
N MET A 43 18.28 -7.65 6.97
CA MET A 43 17.07 -7.26 7.69
C MET A 43 16.38 -6.06 7.03
N VAL A 44 17.15 -5.05 6.61
CA VAL A 44 16.64 -3.89 5.86
C VAL A 44 15.97 -4.35 4.55
N GLN A 45 16.60 -5.26 3.80
CA GLN A 45 16.02 -5.78 2.56
C GLN A 45 14.71 -6.56 2.80
N SER A 46 14.66 -7.42 3.82
CA SER A 46 13.44 -8.16 4.19
C SER A 46 12.30 -7.22 4.58
N ALA A 47 12.58 -6.21 5.41
CA ALA A 47 11.60 -5.20 5.79
C ALA A 47 11.14 -4.36 4.58
N PHE A 48 12.05 -4.06 3.64
CA PHE A 48 11.73 -3.36 2.40
C PHE A 48 10.75 -4.16 1.54
N HIS A 49 11.02 -5.45 1.29
CA HIS A 49 10.12 -6.31 0.53
C HIS A 49 8.74 -6.48 1.18
N CYS A 50 8.68 -6.39 2.51
CA CYS A 50 7.44 -6.43 3.28
C CYS A 50 6.71 -5.07 3.36
N GLY A 51 7.31 -3.98 2.88
CA GLY A 51 6.74 -2.63 2.99
C GLY A 51 6.68 -2.11 4.43
N LEU A 52 7.52 -2.63 5.32
CA LEU A 52 7.52 -2.34 6.76
C LEU A 52 8.52 -1.27 7.16
N ILE A 53 9.25 -0.66 6.23
CA ILE A 53 10.16 0.45 6.55
C ILE A 53 9.37 1.74 6.72
N LYS A 54 9.61 2.46 7.81
CA LYS A 54 9.20 3.86 7.99
C LYS A 54 10.32 4.81 7.61
N MET A 55 11.53 4.52 8.06
CA MET A 55 12.69 5.38 7.86
C MET A 55 14.00 4.59 7.81
N ILE A 56 14.95 5.06 7.01
CA ILE A 56 16.35 4.65 7.09
C ILE A 56 17.22 5.92 7.22
N THR A 57 18.13 5.90 8.19
CA THR A 57 19.20 6.88 8.35
C THR A 57 20.52 6.14 8.15
N PRO A 58 20.98 5.98 6.89
CA PRO A 58 22.14 5.15 6.61
C PRO A 58 23.45 5.84 7.04
N GLY A 59 24.47 5.01 7.27
CA GLY A 59 25.83 5.45 7.55
C GLY A 59 26.52 6.09 6.34
N ASP A 60 27.80 6.42 6.52
CA ASP A 60 28.53 7.14 5.48
C ASP A 60 28.87 6.30 4.24
N ASP A 61 29.01 4.99 4.41
CA ASP A 61 29.24 3.99 3.37
C ASP A 61 27.97 3.53 2.66
N LEU A 62 26.79 3.86 3.20
CA LEU A 62 25.46 3.47 2.72
C LEU A 62 25.24 1.94 2.73
N GLU A 63 25.90 1.23 3.64
CA GLU A 63 25.83 -0.24 3.70
C GLU A 63 24.40 -0.74 3.94
N GLU A 64 23.58 -0.04 4.72
CA GLU A 64 22.22 -0.45 5.07
C GLU A 64 21.30 -0.55 3.85
N VAL A 65 21.56 0.26 2.82
CA VAL A 65 20.71 0.36 1.62
C VAL A 65 21.27 -0.40 0.42
N LYS A 66 22.42 -1.06 0.56
CA LYS A 66 23.13 -1.69 -0.57
C LYS A 66 22.37 -2.86 -1.22
N LEU A 67 21.47 -3.50 -0.47
CA LEU A 67 20.70 -4.67 -0.93
C LEU A 67 19.28 -4.34 -1.42
N LEU A 68 18.84 -3.07 -1.41
CA LEU A 68 17.46 -2.72 -1.75
C LEU A 68 17.12 -2.95 -3.23
N ASP A 69 17.51 -2.01 -4.09
CA ASP A 69 17.36 -2.06 -5.55
C ASP A 69 18.56 -1.33 -6.13
N GLU A 70 19.18 -1.89 -7.17
CA GLU A 70 20.43 -1.34 -7.74
C GLU A 70 20.24 0.10 -8.23
N GLY A 71 19.12 0.38 -8.90
CA GLY A 71 18.80 1.71 -9.40
C GLY A 71 18.49 2.70 -8.27
N LEU A 72 17.81 2.24 -7.22
CA LEU A 72 17.58 3.02 -6.02
C LEU A 72 18.90 3.36 -5.30
N PHE A 73 19.75 2.36 -5.08
CA PHE A 73 21.05 2.51 -4.42
C PHE A 73 21.93 3.52 -5.14
N GLN A 74 22.05 3.40 -6.48
CA GLN A 74 22.81 4.35 -7.27
C GLN A 74 22.25 5.77 -7.16
N SER A 75 20.92 5.92 -7.17
CA SER A 75 20.26 7.22 -7.03
C SER A 75 20.48 7.84 -5.63
N ILE A 76 20.58 7.01 -4.58
CA ILE A 76 20.93 7.45 -3.23
C ILE A 76 22.38 7.93 -3.18
N LYS A 77 23.33 7.17 -3.77
CA LYS A 77 24.74 7.56 -3.87
C LYS A 77 24.91 8.90 -4.59
N ASP A 78 24.23 9.05 -5.73
CA ASP A 78 24.27 10.30 -6.51
C ASP A 78 23.70 11.46 -5.70
N PHE A 79 22.55 11.27 -5.05
CA PHE A 79 21.97 12.30 -4.19
C PHE A 79 22.94 12.72 -3.09
N LYS A 80 23.53 11.77 -2.36
CA LYS A 80 24.53 12.05 -1.32
C LYS A 80 25.70 12.86 -1.88
N LYS A 81 26.30 12.39 -2.99
CA LYS A 81 27.45 13.03 -3.64
C LYS A 81 27.19 14.48 -4.07
N PHE A 82 25.99 14.78 -4.57
CA PHE A 82 25.67 16.10 -5.12
C PHE A 82 25.03 17.07 -4.13
N VAL A 83 24.41 16.57 -3.06
CA VAL A 83 23.63 17.40 -2.12
C VAL A 83 24.34 17.59 -0.78
N ILE A 84 25.01 16.57 -0.26
CA ILE A 84 25.69 16.62 1.04
C ILE A 84 27.11 17.13 0.83
N LYS A 85 27.45 18.26 1.45
CA LYS A 85 28.75 18.93 1.30
C LYS A 85 29.62 18.92 2.56
N ASP A 86 28.99 18.69 3.70
CA ASP A 86 29.63 18.66 5.02
C ASP A 86 29.32 17.33 5.73
N GLN A 87 30.18 16.95 6.67
CA GLN A 87 30.06 15.70 7.42
C GLN A 87 28.98 15.72 8.51
N THR A 88 28.46 16.89 8.87
CA THR A 88 27.41 17.02 9.90
C THR A 88 26.02 16.74 9.34
N THR A 89 25.86 16.85 8.03
CA THR A 89 24.58 16.60 7.36
C THR A 89 24.38 15.11 7.13
N ARG A 90 23.33 14.55 7.74
CA ARG A 90 22.92 13.16 7.59
C ARG A 90 21.85 12.99 6.52
N LEU A 91 21.82 11.80 5.92
CA LEU A 91 20.80 11.41 4.96
C LEU A 91 19.64 10.72 5.67
N ILE A 92 18.41 11.03 5.25
CA ILE A 92 17.21 10.30 5.68
C ILE A 92 16.39 9.88 4.47
N LEU A 93 15.96 8.62 4.47
CA LEU A 93 14.99 8.05 3.55
C LEU A 93 13.69 7.80 4.31
N LYS A 94 12.61 8.48 3.94
CA LYS A 94 11.27 8.24 4.47
C LYS A 94 10.47 7.40 3.50
N PHE A 95 9.82 6.37 4.01
CA PHE A 95 9.09 5.40 3.19
C PHE A 95 7.59 5.52 3.39
N ASN A 96 6.87 5.50 2.28
CA ASN A 96 5.45 5.25 2.21
C ASN A 96 5.25 4.05 1.29
N SER A 97 5.00 2.89 1.89
CA SER A 97 5.02 1.60 1.20
C SER A 97 3.65 0.94 1.22
N THR A 98 3.33 0.18 0.18
CA THR A 98 2.20 -0.75 0.23
C THR A 98 2.63 -2.05 0.87
N ILE A 99 1.69 -2.69 1.57
CA ILE A 99 1.86 -4.06 2.04
C ILE A 99 1.73 -5.00 0.82
N PRO A 100 2.65 -5.96 0.62
CA PRO A 100 2.54 -6.91 -0.47
C PRO A 100 1.28 -7.78 -0.33
N PHE A 101 0.82 -8.30 -1.46
CA PHE A 101 -0.26 -9.27 -1.47
C PHE A 101 0.31 -10.64 -1.84
N TRP A 102 -0.04 -11.63 -1.05
CA TRP A 102 0.33 -13.02 -1.26
C TRP A 102 -0.92 -13.89 -1.20
N ASP A 103 -0.92 -14.96 -1.99
CA ASP A 103 -1.86 -16.06 -1.85
C ASP A 103 -1.11 -17.30 -1.37
N LYS A 104 -1.59 -17.91 -0.29
CA LYS A 104 -0.93 -19.00 0.43
C LYS A 104 0.51 -18.65 0.82
N LYS A 105 1.49 -18.98 -0.04
CA LYS A 105 2.93 -18.76 0.17
C LYS A 105 3.60 -17.97 -0.97
N GLU A 106 2.87 -17.62 -2.02
CA GLU A 106 3.43 -16.92 -3.17
C GLU A 106 3.05 -15.44 -3.14
N ILE A 107 4.05 -14.57 -3.27
CA ILE A 107 3.83 -13.13 -3.43
C ILE A 107 3.28 -12.91 -4.84
N LEU A 108 2.00 -12.58 -4.93
CA LEU A 108 1.35 -12.23 -6.19
C LEU A 108 1.64 -10.77 -6.58
N PHE A 109 1.69 -9.88 -5.59
CA PHE A 109 1.95 -8.46 -5.80
C PHE A 109 2.97 -7.95 -4.78
N LYS A 110 4.10 -7.45 -5.30
CA LYS A 110 5.17 -6.85 -4.51
C LYS A 110 4.72 -5.52 -3.89
N GLY A 111 5.41 -5.12 -2.82
CA GLY A 111 5.28 -3.77 -2.27
C GLY A 111 5.66 -2.70 -3.30
N CYS A 112 4.91 -1.61 -3.32
CA CYS A 112 5.24 -0.37 -4.00
C CYS A 112 5.72 0.64 -2.98
N HIS A 113 6.71 1.45 -3.34
CA HIS A 113 7.37 2.39 -2.43
C HIS A 113 7.40 3.78 -3.04
N HIS A 114 6.82 4.74 -2.32
CA HIS A 114 7.19 6.14 -2.46
C HIS A 114 8.23 6.47 -1.40
N ILE A 115 9.39 6.95 -1.84
CA ILE A 115 10.54 7.24 -0.98
C ILE A 115 10.82 8.74 -1.05
N GLN A 116 10.85 9.40 0.11
CA GLN A 116 11.31 10.77 0.21
C GLN A 116 12.73 10.81 0.76
N ILE A 117 13.69 11.18 -0.07
CA ILE A 117 15.08 11.39 0.31
C ILE A 117 15.29 12.86 0.72
N ARG A 118 15.93 13.07 1.87
CA ARG A 118 16.20 14.40 2.44
C ARG A 118 17.48 14.41 3.26
N THR A 119 17.99 15.60 3.52
CA THR A 119 19.10 15.85 4.43
C THR A 119 18.59 16.44 5.74
N VAL A 120 19.27 16.14 6.85
CA VAL A 120 19.04 16.76 8.16
C VAL A 120 20.37 17.02 8.85
N GLN A 121 20.43 18.01 9.75
CA GLN A 121 21.60 18.24 10.60
C GLN A 121 21.56 17.37 11.86
N GLU A 122 20.36 17.13 12.38
CA GLU A 122 20.13 16.30 13.56
C GLU A 122 19.00 15.33 13.28
N VAL A 123 19.19 14.08 13.71
CA VAL A 123 18.21 13.01 13.56
C VAL A 123 17.45 12.90 14.87
N LEU A 124 16.35 13.65 14.98
CA LEU A 124 15.42 13.50 16.08
C LEU A 124 14.57 12.25 15.83
N LEU A 125 14.80 11.22 16.65
CA LEU A 125 14.10 9.94 16.61
C LEU A 125 13.17 9.86 17.81
N ASP A 126 11.87 10.01 17.56
CA ASP A 126 10.87 9.67 18.56
C ASP A 126 10.80 8.14 18.64
N ARG A 127 11.43 7.58 19.68
CA ARG A 127 11.26 6.15 20.01
C ARG A 127 9.86 5.98 20.60
N PRO A 128 8.97 5.22 19.94
CA PRO A 128 7.64 5.02 20.47
C PRO A 128 7.66 3.99 21.60
N VAL A 129 6.65 4.10 22.46
CA VAL A 129 6.34 3.11 23.49
C VAL A 129 6.00 1.78 22.81
N GLU A 130 6.53 0.67 23.35
CA GLU A 130 6.25 -0.69 22.89
C GLU A 130 4.75 -0.91 22.66
N GLY A 131 4.39 -1.49 21.51
CA GLY A 131 3.01 -1.81 21.17
C GLY A 131 2.63 -3.21 21.65
N GLU A 132 1.35 -3.42 21.98
CA GLU A 132 0.87 -4.76 22.30
C GLU A 132 0.77 -5.64 21.04
N PRO A 133 1.10 -6.95 21.14
CA PRO A 133 0.80 -7.92 20.10
C PRO A 133 -0.69 -7.88 19.76
N THR A 134 -1.02 -7.71 18.48
CA THR A 134 -2.40 -7.82 17.99
C THR A 134 -2.52 -9.12 17.21
N GLU A 135 -3.52 -9.93 17.51
CA GLU A 135 -3.87 -11.06 16.64
C GLU A 135 -4.36 -10.51 15.30
N VAL A 136 -3.57 -10.74 14.25
CA VAL A 136 -3.87 -10.25 12.90
C VAL A 136 -4.69 -11.30 12.18
N ASP A 137 -5.99 -11.07 12.08
CA ASP A 137 -6.86 -11.83 11.20
C ASP A 137 -6.81 -11.32 9.74
N ASN A 138 -7.50 -12.02 8.84
CA ASN A 138 -7.53 -11.66 7.43
C ASN A 138 -8.20 -10.30 7.17
N ASN A 139 -9.21 -9.91 7.94
CA ASN A 139 -9.91 -8.63 7.73
C ASN A 139 -9.01 -7.46 8.11
N ILE A 140 -8.32 -7.55 9.25
CA ILE A 140 -7.35 -6.56 9.71
C ILE A 140 -6.23 -6.40 8.67
N LEU A 141 -5.71 -7.52 8.14
CA LEU A 141 -4.67 -7.48 7.12
C LEU A 141 -5.17 -6.81 5.82
N GLN A 142 -6.41 -7.07 5.40
CA GLN A 142 -7.02 -6.41 4.24
C GLN A 142 -7.20 -4.91 4.45
N ASP A 143 -7.63 -4.49 5.65
CA ASP A 143 -7.71 -3.08 6.03
C ASP A 143 -6.34 -2.40 5.98
N TRP A 144 -5.31 -3.04 6.53
CA TRP A 144 -3.95 -2.51 6.51
C TRP A 144 -3.42 -2.35 5.09
N ARG A 145 -3.66 -3.35 4.24
CA ARG A 145 -3.34 -3.25 2.80
C ARG A 145 -4.06 -2.06 2.18
N ALA A 146 -5.38 -1.97 2.31
CA ALA A 146 -6.14 -0.85 1.76
C ALA A 146 -5.58 0.51 2.19
N LEU A 147 -5.32 0.67 3.49
CA LEU A 147 -4.75 1.90 4.03
C LEU A 147 -3.38 2.22 3.41
N SER A 148 -2.53 1.21 3.23
CA SER A 148 -1.20 1.38 2.62
C SER A 148 -1.28 1.89 1.17
N TYR A 149 -2.21 1.38 0.36
CA TYR A 149 -2.47 1.86 -1.00
C TYR A 149 -3.04 3.29 -1.01
N GLN A 150 -4.00 3.59 -0.11
CA GLN A 150 -4.57 4.93 0.02
C GLN A 150 -3.53 5.99 0.37
N ARG A 151 -2.53 5.64 1.20
CA ARG A 151 -1.44 6.56 1.55
C ARG A 151 -0.63 6.96 0.32
N ILE A 152 -0.23 6.01 -0.52
CA ILE A 152 0.51 6.33 -1.75
C ILE A 152 -0.37 7.12 -2.72
N LEU A 153 -1.64 6.73 -2.93
CA LEU A 153 -2.56 7.50 -3.78
C LEU A 153 -2.71 8.95 -3.33
N THR A 154 -2.89 9.15 -2.02
CA THR A 154 -2.96 10.48 -1.42
C THR A 154 -1.70 11.27 -1.70
N THR A 155 -0.51 10.66 -1.53
CA THR A 155 0.75 11.32 -1.86
C THR A 155 0.87 11.69 -3.33
N LEU A 156 0.54 10.77 -4.25
CA LEU A 156 0.61 11.03 -5.69
C LEU A 156 -0.30 12.20 -6.10
N LYS A 157 -1.50 12.30 -5.51
CA LYS A 157 -2.45 13.41 -5.75
C LYS A 157 -1.95 14.77 -5.26
N THR A 158 -0.95 14.81 -4.39
CA THR A 158 -0.34 16.09 -3.96
C THR A 158 0.63 16.67 -4.98
N PHE A 159 1.07 15.88 -5.97
CA PHE A 159 2.01 16.36 -6.98
C PHE A 159 1.27 17.08 -8.11
N ASP A 160 1.66 18.32 -8.33
CA ASP A 160 1.19 19.19 -9.40
C ASP A 160 2.36 19.97 -10.03
N ARG A 161 2.08 20.78 -11.05
CA ARG A 161 3.11 21.57 -11.75
C ARG A 161 3.81 22.61 -10.86
N ASN A 162 3.22 22.95 -9.71
CA ASN A 162 3.76 23.93 -8.78
C ASN A 162 4.58 23.27 -7.65
N SER A 163 4.55 21.94 -7.59
CA SER A 163 5.19 21.16 -6.54
C SER A 163 6.69 21.39 -6.51
N LYS A 164 7.20 21.65 -5.30
CA LYS A 164 8.61 21.92 -5.00
C LYS A 164 9.39 20.63 -4.76
N VAL A 165 9.32 19.76 -5.77
CA VAL A 165 9.77 18.36 -5.69
C VAL A 165 10.61 18.00 -6.92
N LYS A 166 11.68 17.25 -6.70
CA LYS A 166 12.50 16.63 -7.75
C LYS A 166 12.30 15.13 -7.70
N VAL A 167 12.09 14.50 -8.87
CA VAL A 167 12.15 13.05 -9.02
C VAL A 167 13.62 12.64 -9.13
N ASN A 168 14.09 11.77 -8.25
CA ASN A 168 15.46 11.27 -8.23
C ASN A 168 15.57 9.85 -8.80
N HIS A 169 14.52 9.05 -8.65
CA HIS A 169 14.45 7.69 -9.19
C HIS A 169 13.01 7.31 -9.49
N SER A 170 12.79 6.51 -10.53
CA SER A 170 11.50 5.89 -10.81
C SER A 170 11.71 4.54 -11.50
N SER A 171 11.05 3.52 -10.97
CA SER A 171 11.00 2.17 -11.53
C SER A 171 9.55 1.68 -11.59
N ARG A 172 9.34 0.37 -11.73
CA ARG A 172 7.99 -0.21 -11.72
C ARG A 172 7.33 -0.10 -10.34
N PHE A 173 8.10 -0.24 -9.26
CA PHE A 173 7.57 -0.32 -7.90
C PHE A 173 8.13 0.77 -6.98
N ILE A 174 9.05 1.62 -7.46
CA ILE A 174 9.72 2.63 -6.63
C ILE A 174 9.58 4.00 -7.28
N LEU A 175 9.18 5.00 -6.50
CA LEU A 175 9.26 6.41 -6.85
C LEU A 175 10.03 7.16 -5.75
N MET A 176 11.25 7.61 -6.04
CA MET A 176 12.05 8.40 -5.10
C MET A 176 12.01 9.89 -5.46
N THR A 177 11.70 10.71 -4.46
CA THR A 177 11.56 12.16 -4.61
C THR A 177 12.31 12.92 -3.51
N SER A 178 12.73 14.15 -3.79
CA SER A 178 13.31 15.06 -2.81
C SER A 178 12.65 16.43 -2.91
N ARG A 179 12.77 17.23 -1.85
CA ARG A 179 12.35 18.64 -1.90
C ARG A 179 13.41 19.47 -2.64
N THR A 180 12.96 20.49 -3.36
CA THR A 180 13.82 21.45 -4.06
C THR A 180 13.16 22.83 -4.04
N SER A 181 13.93 23.91 -4.23
CA SER A 181 13.39 25.27 -4.35
C SER A 181 12.73 25.52 -5.71
N ALA A 182 13.10 24.75 -6.74
CA ALA A 182 12.51 24.84 -8.06
C ALA A 182 11.14 24.13 -8.11
N THR A 183 10.27 24.54 -9.03
CA THR A 183 9.10 23.72 -9.36
C THR A 183 9.54 22.47 -10.11
N ILE A 184 8.77 21.40 -9.97
CA ILE A 184 9.01 20.14 -10.66
C ILE A 184 9.09 20.34 -12.18
N SER A 185 10.04 19.64 -12.82
CA SER A 185 10.21 19.71 -14.27
C SER A 185 9.07 18.99 -15.00
N ILE A 186 8.89 19.32 -16.28
CA ILE A 186 7.93 18.62 -17.15
C ILE A 186 8.24 17.11 -17.19
N GLU A 187 9.51 16.72 -17.25
CA GLU A 187 9.89 15.30 -17.23
C GLU A 187 9.61 14.65 -15.87
N GLY A 188 9.76 15.40 -14.78
CA GLY A 188 9.37 14.96 -13.44
C GLY A 188 7.88 14.65 -13.36
N ILE A 189 7.03 15.56 -13.86
CA ILE A 189 5.57 15.34 -13.95
C ILE A 189 5.25 14.11 -14.80
N LYS A 190 5.83 14.00 -16.00
CA LYS A 190 5.63 12.82 -16.86
C LYS A 190 6.02 11.52 -16.17
N THR A 191 7.12 11.53 -15.41
CA THR A 191 7.60 10.37 -14.66
C THR A 191 6.64 9.98 -13.54
N ILE A 192 6.09 10.95 -12.81
CA ILE A 192 5.07 10.71 -11.78
C ILE A 192 3.79 10.16 -12.41
N CYS A 193 3.31 10.74 -13.52
CA CYS A 193 2.11 10.23 -14.22
C CYS A 193 2.30 8.78 -14.69
N ARG A 194 3.45 8.44 -15.28
CA ARG A 194 3.76 7.06 -15.69
C ARG A 194 3.82 6.10 -14.49
N PHE A 195 4.32 6.55 -13.36
CA PHE A 195 4.32 5.74 -12.13
C PHE A 195 2.89 5.57 -11.60
N GLU A 196 2.10 6.64 -11.57
CA GLU A 196 0.70 6.63 -11.14
C GLU A 196 -0.16 5.70 -12.00
N GLU A 197 -0.02 5.72 -13.32
CA GLU A 197 -0.71 4.79 -14.25
C GLU A 197 -0.39 3.33 -13.93
N LYS A 198 0.89 3.00 -13.71
CA LYS A 198 1.32 1.65 -13.30
C LYS A 198 0.73 1.27 -11.96
N PHE A 199 0.64 2.22 -11.03
CA PHE A 199 0.07 2.00 -9.71
C PHE A 199 -1.44 1.76 -9.77
N TYR A 200 -2.19 2.50 -10.59
CA TYR A 200 -3.61 2.22 -10.83
C TYR A 200 -3.83 0.86 -11.47
N SER A 201 -3.03 0.50 -12.47
CA SER A 201 -3.09 -0.82 -13.11
C SER A 201 -2.86 -1.95 -12.09
N LEU A 202 -1.88 -1.79 -11.20
CA LEU A 202 -1.62 -2.72 -10.10
C LEU A 202 -2.83 -2.86 -9.17
N ILE A 203 -3.44 -1.75 -8.76
CA ILE A 203 -4.60 -1.76 -7.87
C ILE A 203 -5.80 -2.45 -8.54
N ASN A 204 -6.07 -2.17 -9.82
CA ASN A 204 -7.18 -2.79 -10.54
C ASN A 204 -6.99 -4.30 -10.70
N ALA A 205 -5.75 -4.74 -10.95
CA ALA A 205 -5.42 -6.17 -10.97
C ALA A 205 -5.68 -6.81 -9.60
N LEU A 206 -5.20 -6.17 -8.52
CA LEU A 206 -5.37 -6.67 -7.16
C LEU A 206 -6.83 -6.67 -6.69
N ALA A 207 -7.59 -5.63 -7.03
CA ALA A 207 -9.02 -5.52 -6.72
C ALA A 207 -9.86 -6.64 -7.33
N SER A 208 -9.36 -7.32 -8.37
CA SER A 208 -10.00 -8.50 -8.95
C SER A 208 -9.79 -9.76 -8.11
N TYR A 209 -8.77 -9.80 -7.24
CA TYR A 209 -8.50 -10.88 -6.29
C TYR A 209 -9.05 -10.60 -4.89
N ASP A 210 -9.21 -9.31 -4.53
CA ASP A 210 -9.63 -8.89 -3.20
C ASP A 210 -10.81 -7.89 -3.28
N GLY A 211 -12.03 -8.42 -3.15
CA GLY A 211 -13.26 -7.63 -3.14
C GLY A 211 -13.36 -6.65 -1.97
N HIS A 212 -12.67 -6.90 -0.86
CA HIS A 212 -12.61 -5.97 0.27
C HIS A 212 -11.74 -4.76 -0.08
N LEU A 213 -10.53 -5.00 -0.59
CA LEU A 213 -9.64 -3.96 -1.07
C LEU A 213 -10.31 -3.09 -2.14
N CYS A 214 -11.01 -3.74 -3.07
CA CYS A 214 -11.80 -3.09 -4.10
C CYS A 214 -12.79 -2.07 -3.49
N LYS A 215 -13.62 -2.51 -2.53
CA LYS A 215 -14.60 -1.64 -1.86
C LYS A 215 -13.92 -0.47 -1.14
N SER A 216 -12.83 -0.75 -0.43
CA SER A 216 -12.10 0.25 0.36
C SER A 216 -11.35 1.28 -0.49
N LEU A 217 -10.93 0.92 -1.70
CA LEU A 217 -10.20 1.82 -2.61
C LEU A 217 -11.09 2.50 -3.66
N LYS A 218 -12.32 2.03 -3.87
CA LYS A 218 -13.24 2.55 -4.91
C LYS A 218 -13.38 4.08 -4.90
N SER A 219 -13.57 4.68 -3.72
CA SER A 219 -13.67 6.14 -3.58
C SER A 219 -12.35 6.86 -3.90
N SER A 220 -11.22 6.27 -3.53
CA SER A 220 -9.88 6.83 -3.78
C SER A 220 -9.48 6.74 -5.25
N LEU A 221 -9.92 5.71 -5.96
CA LEU A 221 -9.65 5.48 -7.38
C LEU A 221 -10.53 6.33 -8.30
N GLY A 222 -11.78 6.61 -7.89
CA GLY A 222 -12.72 7.43 -8.66
C GLY A 222 -12.85 6.93 -10.10
N LYS A 223 -12.53 7.78 -11.09
CA LYS A 223 -12.59 7.46 -12.53
C LYS A 223 -11.56 6.42 -13.00
N TYR A 224 -10.53 6.14 -12.21
CA TYR A 224 -9.48 5.17 -12.55
C TYR A 224 -9.78 3.74 -12.06
N HIS A 225 -10.93 3.56 -11.41
CA HIS A 225 -11.38 2.26 -10.94
C HIS A 225 -11.94 1.42 -12.10
N ASP A 226 -11.26 0.33 -12.41
CA ASP A 226 -11.66 -0.59 -13.47
C ASP A 226 -11.48 -2.05 -13.02
N CYS A 227 -12.43 -2.52 -12.22
CA CYS A 227 -12.39 -3.78 -11.50
C CYS A 227 -13.40 -4.78 -12.08
N GLN A 228 -12.98 -6.01 -12.38
CA GLN A 228 -13.86 -7.02 -12.98
C GLN A 228 -15.07 -7.34 -12.09
N LEU A 229 -14.87 -7.46 -10.76
CA LEU A 229 -15.94 -7.72 -9.79
C LEU A 229 -17.04 -6.64 -9.82
N CYS A 230 -16.66 -5.40 -10.10
CA CYS A 230 -17.53 -4.23 -10.11
C CYS A 230 -18.27 -4.05 -11.42
N GLN A 231 -17.72 -4.61 -12.50
CA GLN A 231 -18.37 -4.67 -13.80
C GLN A 231 -19.44 -5.77 -13.80
N THR A 232 -19.19 -6.91 -13.14
CA THR A 232 -20.17 -8.01 -13.05
C THR A 232 -21.38 -7.66 -12.19
N ASP A 233 -21.22 -6.86 -11.13
CA ASP A 233 -22.33 -6.36 -10.28
C ASP A 233 -23.31 -5.44 -11.03
N LYS A 234 -22.92 -4.90 -12.20
CA LYS A 234 -23.77 -4.04 -13.04
C LYS A 234 -24.59 -4.81 -14.08
N THR A 235 -24.45 -6.14 -14.15
CA THR A 235 -25.23 -6.96 -15.09
C THR A 235 -26.63 -7.15 -14.51
N PRO A 236 -27.72 -6.67 -15.15
CA PRO A 236 -29.06 -6.96 -14.69
C PRO A 236 -29.26 -8.48 -14.72
N GLN A 237 -29.61 -9.08 -13.59
CA GLN A 237 -30.14 -10.45 -13.60
C GLN A 237 -31.39 -10.42 -14.49
N LYS A 238 -31.31 -11.06 -15.66
CA LYS A 238 -32.51 -11.41 -16.43
C LYS A 238 -33.36 -12.28 -15.51
N GLU A 239 -34.50 -11.74 -15.09
CA GLU A 239 -35.59 -12.51 -14.50
C GLU A 239 -35.84 -13.73 -15.39
N LYS A 240 -35.72 -14.92 -14.80
CA LYS A 240 -36.16 -16.14 -15.46
C LYS A 240 -37.68 -16.04 -15.61
N GLU A 241 -38.12 -15.84 -16.84
CA GLU A 241 -39.48 -16.11 -17.29
C GLU A 241 -39.88 -17.52 -16.82
N SER A 242 -40.81 -17.60 -15.89
CA SER A 242 -41.54 -18.82 -15.58
C SER A 242 -42.63 -19.00 -16.63
N SER A 243 -42.39 -19.86 -17.61
CA SER A 243 -43.39 -20.35 -18.56
C SER A 243 -43.67 -21.83 -18.31
N SER A 244 -44.88 -22.12 -17.83
CA SER A 244 -45.67 -23.36 -18.06
C SER A 244 -46.89 -23.29 -17.13
N SER A 245 -48.13 -23.52 -17.52
CA SER A 245 -48.76 -23.92 -18.78
C SER A 245 -50.27 -23.88 -18.55
N ASP A 246 -51.02 -23.38 -19.53
CA ASP A 246 -52.48 -23.42 -19.57
C ASP A 246 -53.04 -24.86 -19.47
N GLN A 247 -54.12 -25.02 -18.70
CA GLN A 247 -55.22 -25.92 -19.06
C GLN A 247 -56.56 -25.31 -18.63
N GLU A 248 -57.31 -24.81 -19.61
CA GLU A 248 -58.76 -24.66 -19.56
C GLU A 248 -59.45 -26.04 -19.48
N LYS A 249 -60.52 -26.14 -18.67
CA LYS A 249 -61.75 -26.89 -18.99
C LYS A 249 -62.85 -26.52 -18.00
N GLY A 250 -63.97 -26.03 -18.53
CA GLY A 250 -65.06 -25.40 -17.77
C GLY A 250 -66.25 -26.29 -17.37
N LYS A 251 -67.38 -25.59 -17.13
CA LYS A 251 -68.69 -25.96 -16.55
C LYS A 251 -68.69 -25.94 -15.01
N GLU A 252 -69.67 -25.41 -14.28
CA GLU A 252 -71.12 -25.23 -14.54
C GLU A 252 -71.71 -24.22 -13.52
N MET A 253 -72.79 -23.50 -13.89
CA MET A 253 -73.63 -22.70 -12.97
C MET A 253 -74.79 -23.54 -12.41
N ALA A 254 -75.35 -23.08 -11.27
CA ALA A 254 -76.58 -23.48 -10.54
C ALA A 254 -76.28 -24.21 -9.21
N ASP A 255 -76.96 -24.01 -8.07
CA ASP A 255 -78.06 -23.13 -7.68
C ASP A 255 -78.14 -23.10 -6.12
N LYS A 256 -78.98 -22.21 -5.57
CA LYS A 256 -79.32 -22.06 -4.14
C LYS A 256 -80.09 -23.28 -3.54
N ALA A 257 -79.88 -23.55 -2.23
CA ALA A 257 -80.88 -23.80 -1.15
C ALA A 257 -80.16 -24.49 0.04
N PHE A 258 -80.07 -23.92 1.24
CA PHE A 258 -81.04 -23.97 2.37
C PHE A 258 -81.63 -25.36 2.71
N SER A 259 -81.33 -25.81 3.94
CA SER A 259 -82.13 -26.61 4.89
C SER A 259 -82.93 -27.82 4.39
N ASP A 260 -82.68 -29.02 4.93
CA ASP A 260 -83.36 -29.52 6.15
C ASP A 260 -82.88 -30.95 6.51
N SER A 261 -83.20 -31.31 7.75
CA SER A 261 -82.82 -32.50 8.52
C SER A 261 -83.51 -33.80 8.08
N ASP A 262 -82.77 -34.90 8.22
CA ASP A 262 -83.10 -36.21 8.86
C ASP A 262 -82.43 -37.39 8.15
#